data_AF-A0A522GSM3-F1
#
_entry.id   AF-A0A522GSM3-F1
#
_cell.length_a   1.000
_cell.length_b   1.000
_cell.length_c   1.000
_cell.angle_alpha   90.00
_cell.angle_beta   90.00
_cell.angle_gamma   90.00
#
_symmetry.space_group_name_H-M   'P 1'
#
loop_
_entity.id
_entity.type
_entity.pdbx_description
1 polymer ?
#
loop_
_entity_poly.entity_id
_entity_poly.type
_entity_poly.pdbx_seq_one_letter_code
_entity_poly.pdbx_strand_id
1 'polypeptide(L)'
;MTPTEMTAWMTAGKGAVDLMRSAWQLMPKGERKDQIEEKVTQVETALRASDAALAQALGYKLCRCTFPPQIMLWRQSEGTNICELCGSKDPTPISDKVLDMARRGPNHYF
;
A
#
# COMPACT_ATOMS: atom_id res chain seq x y z
N MET A 1 -10.07 20.72 9.07
CA MET A 1 -10.44 19.32 8.78
C MET A 1 -9.63 18.44 9.71
N THR A 2 -10.29 17.76 10.64
CA THR A 2 -9.60 16.94 11.65
C THR A 2 -9.19 15.59 11.04
N PRO A 3 -8.14 14.91 11.54
CA PRO A 3 -7.73 13.59 11.03
C PRO A 3 -8.88 12.56 11.00
N THR A 4 -9.80 12.66 11.96
CA THR A 4 -11.02 11.85 12.08
C THR A 4 -12.07 12.13 11.00
N GLU A 5 -12.22 13.39 10.59
CA GLU A 5 -13.06 13.72 9.43
C GLU A 5 -12.45 13.19 8.14
N MET A 6 -11.11 13.12 8.08
CA MET A 6 -10.43 12.63 6.90
C MET A 6 -10.59 11.12 6.66
N THR A 7 -10.44 10.34 7.73
CA THR A 7 -10.67 8.90 7.68
C THR A 7 -12.14 8.56 7.41
N ALA A 8 -13.08 9.36 7.92
CA ALA A 8 -14.51 9.16 7.68
C ALA A 8 -14.89 9.29 6.19
N TRP A 9 -14.38 10.30 5.47
CA TRP A 9 -14.68 10.43 4.04
C TRP A 9 -14.04 9.34 3.18
N MET A 10 -12.81 8.92 3.51
CA MET A 10 -12.15 7.81 2.80
C MET A 10 -12.94 6.51 2.98
N THR A 11 -13.39 6.24 4.20
CA THR A 11 -14.18 5.03 4.51
C THR A 11 -15.53 5.05 3.80
N ALA A 12 -16.22 6.19 3.80
CA ALA A 12 -17.49 6.35 3.08
C ALA A 12 -17.32 6.17 1.57
N GLY A 13 -16.26 6.72 0.98
CA GLY A 13 -15.93 6.56 -0.43
C GLY A 13 -15.66 5.11 -0.81
N LYS A 14 -14.86 4.39 0.00
CA LYS A 14 -14.60 2.96 -0.21
C LYS A 14 -15.89 2.12 -0.12
N GLY A 15 -16.72 2.38 0.90
CA GLY A 15 -18.00 1.70 1.05
C GLY A 15 -18.94 1.89 -0.14
N ALA A 16 -18.98 3.09 -0.72
CA ALA A 16 -19.76 3.36 -1.93
C ALA A 16 -19.27 2.56 -3.15
N VAL A 17 -17.94 2.47 -3.33
CA VAL A 17 -17.34 1.67 -4.42
C VAL A 17 -17.63 0.18 -4.22
N ASP A 18 -17.53 -0.33 -2.99
CA ASP A 18 -17.81 -1.75 -2.69
C ASP A 18 -19.31 -2.09 -2.87
N LEU A 19 -20.21 -1.17 -2.54
CA LEU A 19 -21.65 -1.31 -2.81
C LEU A 19 -21.92 -1.34 -4.33
N MET A 20 -21.33 -0.40 -5.07
CA MET A 20 -21.41 -0.40 -6.53
C MET A 20 -20.87 -1.71 -7.09
N ARG A 21 -19.76 -2.23 -6.52
CA ARG A 21 -19.16 -3.50 -6.90
C ARG A 21 -20.09 -4.70 -6.67
N SER A 22 -20.82 -4.72 -5.58
CA SER A 22 -21.70 -5.84 -5.27
C SER A 22 -22.97 -5.77 -6.14
N ALA A 23 -23.47 -4.57 -6.46
CA ALA A 23 -24.63 -4.38 -7.32
C ALA A 23 -24.41 -4.81 -8.78
N TRP A 24 -23.31 -4.42 -9.42
CA TRP A 24 -23.05 -4.78 -10.84
C TRP A 24 -22.64 -6.25 -11.05
N GLN A 25 -22.11 -6.95 -10.03
CA GLN A 25 -21.85 -8.39 -10.13
C GLN A 25 -23.12 -9.19 -10.46
N LEU A 26 -24.28 -8.70 -10.01
CA LEU A 26 -25.61 -9.27 -10.25
C LEU A 26 -26.19 -8.92 -11.64
N MET A 27 -25.57 -8.02 -12.42
CA MET A 27 -26.03 -7.69 -13.77
C MET A 27 -25.66 -8.76 -14.80
N PRO A 28 -26.50 -8.97 -15.85
CA PRO A 28 -26.20 -9.86 -16.96
C PRO A 28 -24.92 -9.43 -17.70
N LYS A 29 -24.17 -10.41 -18.23
CA LYS A 29 -22.92 -10.15 -18.97
C LYS A 29 -23.20 -9.39 -20.28
N GLY A 30 -22.34 -8.42 -20.60
CA GLY A 30 -22.40 -7.62 -21.82
C GLY A 30 -21.40 -6.48 -21.79
N GLU A 31 -21.17 -5.82 -22.92
CA GLU A 31 -20.12 -4.79 -23.12
C GLU A 31 -20.15 -3.66 -22.06
N ARG A 32 -21.33 -3.26 -21.58
CA ARG A 32 -21.47 -2.26 -20.51
C ARG A 32 -20.97 -2.75 -19.16
N LYS A 33 -21.12 -4.05 -18.87
CA LYS A 33 -20.62 -4.67 -17.64
C LYS A 33 -19.10 -4.63 -17.63
N ASP A 34 -18.46 -4.94 -18.77
CA ASP A 34 -17.01 -4.96 -18.91
C ASP A 34 -16.40 -3.55 -18.76
N GLN A 35 -17.04 -2.53 -19.36
CA GLN A 35 -16.61 -1.13 -19.18
C GLN A 35 -16.73 -0.64 -17.74
N ILE A 36 -17.74 -1.12 -17.00
CA ILE A 36 -17.91 -0.81 -15.57
C ILE A 36 -16.89 -1.56 -14.73
N GLU A 37 -16.61 -2.83 -15.04
CA GLU A 37 -15.56 -3.64 -14.39
C GLU A 37 -14.22 -2.92 -14.41
N GLU A 38 -13.85 -2.45 -15.59
CA GLU A 38 -12.59 -1.78 -15.83
C GLU A 38 -12.49 -0.50 -14.99
N LYS A 39 -13.53 0.34 -15.01
CA LYS A 39 -13.57 1.59 -14.23
C LYS A 39 -13.53 1.33 -12.73
N VAL A 40 -14.27 0.34 -12.24
CA VAL A 40 -14.26 -0.04 -10.83
C VAL A 40 -12.87 -0.54 -10.41
N THR A 41 -12.20 -1.32 -11.26
CA THR A 41 -10.84 -1.81 -11.02
C THR A 41 -9.81 -0.68 -11.01
N GLN A 42 -9.94 0.30 -11.91
CA GLN A 42 -9.11 1.49 -11.93
C GLN A 42 -9.26 2.32 -10.65
N VAL A 43 -10.49 2.54 -10.19
CA VAL A 43 -10.78 3.28 -8.95
C VAL A 43 -10.19 2.58 -7.73
N GLU A 44 -10.34 1.26 -7.63
CA GLU A 44 -9.70 0.50 -6.55
C GLU A 44 -8.19 0.61 -6.54
N THR A 45 -7.57 0.50 -7.72
CA THR A 45 -6.12 0.58 -7.86
C THR A 45 -5.64 1.96 -7.41
N ALA A 46 -6.36 3.01 -7.79
CA ALA A 46 -6.09 4.38 -7.35
C ALA A 46 -6.27 4.57 -5.83
N LEU A 47 -7.32 3.98 -5.24
CA LEU A 47 -7.53 4.01 -3.79
C LEU A 47 -6.37 3.33 -3.05
N ARG A 48 -5.99 2.12 -3.44
CA ARG A 48 -4.87 1.39 -2.82
C ARG A 48 -3.54 2.13 -2.99
N ALA A 49 -3.32 2.79 -4.13
CA ALA A 49 -2.14 3.62 -4.34
C ALA A 49 -2.14 4.87 -3.45
N SER A 50 -3.30 5.46 -3.23
CA SER A 50 -3.47 6.61 -2.34
C SER A 50 -3.20 6.22 -0.88
N ASP A 51 -3.70 5.05 -0.44
CA ASP A 51 -3.41 4.50 0.89
C ASP A 51 -1.90 4.29 1.09
N ALA A 52 -1.23 3.71 0.09
CA ALA A 52 0.22 3.51 0.13
C ALA A 52 1.00 4.83 0.19
N ALA A 53 0.60 5.83 -0.59
CA ALA A 53 1.23 7.15 -0.59
C ALA A 53 1.05 7.87 0.76
N LEU A 54 -0.16 7.81 1.34
CA LEU A 54 -0.43 8.34 2.67
C LEU A 54 0.41 7.64 3.73
N ALA A 55 0.46 6.31 3.70
CA ALA A 55 1.27 5.52 4.63
C ALA A 55 2.77 5.89 4.54
N GLN A 56 3.29 6.07 3.33
CA GLN A 56 4.65 6.56 3.11
C GLN A 56 4.87 7.94 3.73
N ALA A 57 3.94 8.88 3.52
CA ALA A 57 4.02 10.23 4.08
C ALA A 57 3.98 10.24 5.62
N LEU A 58 3.26 9.28 6.21
CA LEU A 58 3.20 9.06 7.66
C LEU A 58 4.39 8.25 8.21
N GLY A 59 5.33 7.83 7.36
CA GLY A 59 6.55 7.12 7.76
C GLY A 59 6.40 5.61 7.96
N TYR A 60 5.29 5.01 7.53
CA TYR A 60 5.11 3.57 7.57
C TYR A 60 6.05 2.86 6.60
N LYS A 61 6.41 1.62 6.96
CA LYS A 61 7.20 0.74 6.10
C LYS A 61 6.30 0.10 5.06
N LEU A 62 6.78 0.03 3.82
CA LEU A 62 6.03 -0.52 2.69
C LEU A 62 6.75 -1.71 2.09
N CYS A 63 6.00 -2.79 1.85
CA CYS A 63 6.45 -3.95 1.13
C CYS A 63 6.09 -3.83 -0.36
N ARG A 64 7.05 -4.12 -1.23
CA ARG A 64 6.90 -4.02 -2.70
C ARG A 64 6.57 -5.35 -3.37
N CYS A 65 6.02 -6.31 -2.63
CA CYS A 65 5.67 -7.63 -3.15
C CYS A 65 4.53 -7.58 -4.18
N THR A 66 3.70 -6.53 -4.14
CA THR A 66 2.64 -6.25 -5.09
C THR A 66 2.61 -4.77 -5.46
N PHE A 67 1.86 -4.44 -6.52
CA PHE A 67 1.51 -3.08 -6.87
C PHE A 67 -0.01 -2.89 -6.73
N PRO A 68 -0.48 -1.87 -5.98
CA PRO A 68 0.28 -0.94 -5.14
C PRO A 68 0.94 -1.61 -3.91
N PRO A 69 2.03 -1.02 -3.36
CA PRO A 69 2.78 -1.64 -2.28
C PRO A 69 1.96 -1.77 -0.99
N GLN A 70 2.22 -2.83 -0.24
CA GLN A 70 1.49 -3.16 0.99
C GLN A 70 2.09 -2.46 2.19
N ILE A 71 1.24 -1.96 3.09
CA ILE A 71 1.69 -1.40 4.37
C ILE A 71 2.16 -2.56 5.26
N MET A 72 3.37 -2.45 5.82
CA MET A 72 3.89 -3.43 6.78
C MET A 72 3.42 -3.07 8.18
N LEU A 73 2.98 -4.07 8.94
CA LEU A 73 2.46 -3.88 10.29
C LEU A 73 3.47 -4.34 11.33
N TRP A 74 3.59 -3.61 12.43
CA TRP A 74 4.45 -3.98 13.55
C TRP A 74 3.92 -5.22 14.26
N ARG A 75 4.73 -6.29 14.29
CA ARG A 75 4.42 -7.50 15.05
C ARG A 75 5.28 -7.58 16.30
N GLN A 76 4.63 -7.40 17.46
CA GLN A 76 5.31 -7.37 18.76
C GLN A 76 6.13 -8.64 19.06
N SER A 77 5.63 -9.83 18.70
CA SER A 77 6.33 -11.10 18.94
C SER A 77 7.65 -11.23 18.19
N GLU A 78 7.82 -10.48 17.10
CA GLU A 78 9.01 -10.53 16.24
C GLU A 78 9.84 -9.25 16.33
N GLY A 79 9.36 -8.22 17.04
CA GLY A 79 10.05 -6.94 17.20
C GLY A 79 10.31 -6.23 15.89
N THR A 80 9.47 -6.42 14.87
CA THR A 80 9.66 -5.81 13.55
C THR A 80 8.34 -5.63 12.77
N ASN A 81 8.39 -4.81 11.71
CA ASN A 81 7.33 -4.68 10.73
C ASN A 81 7.33 -5.87 9.77
N ILE A 82 6.15 -6.43 9.49
CA ILE A 82 5.96 -7.60 8.65
C ILE A 82 4.86 -7.31 7.63
N CYS A 83 5.10 -7.74 6.39
CA CYS A 83 4.08 -7.75 5.35
C CYS A 83 3.11 -8.91 5.59
N GLU A 84 1.82 -8.63 5.75
CA GLU A 84 0.81 -9.68 5.96
C GLU A 84 0.58 -10.55 4.72
N LEU A 85 0.90 -10.04 3.53
CA LEU A 85 0.68 -10.76 2.28
C LEU A 85 1.78 -11.78 1.95
N CYS A 86 3.06 -11.41 2.14
CA CYS A 86 4.19 -12.26 1.75
C CYS A 86 5.14 -12.63 2.91
N GLY A 87 4.91 -12.10 4.11
CA GLY A 87 5.72 -12.40 5.30
C GLY A 87 7.09 -11.74 5.35
N SER A 88 7.45 -10.87 4.39
CA SER A 88 8.72 -10.14 4.42
C SER A 88 8.82 -9.23 5.65
N LYS A 89 10.01 -9.15 6.26
CA LYS A 89 10.30 -8.35 7.46
C LYS A 89 11.13 -7.10 7.12
N ASP A 90 10.96 -6.04 7.89
CA ASP A 90 11.83 -4.85 7.88
C ASP A 90 12.97 -5.01 8.91
N PRO A 91 14.16 -4.41 8.74
CA PRO A 91 14.69 -3.89 7.48
C PRO A 91 14.88 -5.03 6.48
N THR A 92 14.73 -4.75 5.19
CA THR A 92 15.45 -5.54 4.19
C THR A 92 16.91 -5.50 4.63
N PRO A 93 17.59 -6.64 4.87
CA PRO A 93 18.94 -6.63 5.40
C PRO A 93 19.77 -5.74 4.49
N ILE A 94 20.20 -4.60 5.03
CA ILE A 94 21.16 -3.71 4.37
C ILE A 94 22.33 -4.65 4.11
N SER A 95 22.59 -5.01 2.85
CA SER A 95 23.67 -5.95 2.55
C SER A 95 24.91 -5.46 3.28
N ASP A 96 25.68 -6.35 3.93
CA ASP A 96 26.82 -5.95 4.77
C ASP A 96 27.77 -4.96 4.06
N LYS A 97 27.82 -5.01 2.72
CA LYS A 97 28.51 -4.04 1.87
C LYS A 97 28.05 -2.59 2.03
N VAL A 98 26.75 -2.34 2.11
CA VAL A 98 26.20 -0.97 2.26
C VAL A 98 26.45 -0.45 3.68
N LEU A 99 26.41 -1.33 4.68
CA LEU A 99 26.76 -0.99 6.06
C LEU A 99 28.26 -0.70 6.21
N ASP A 100 29.11 -1.44 5.49
CA ASP A 100 30.56 -1.23 5.42
C ASP A 100 30.89 0.10 4.68
N MET A 101 30.20 0.43 3.59
CA MET A 101 30.36 1.71 2.88
C MET A 101 29.98 2.91 3.75
N ALA A 102 28.94 2.81 4.57
CA ALA A 102 28.54 3.88 5.50
C ALA A 102 29.55 4.08 6.65
N ARG A 103 30.26 3.02 7.07
CA ARG A 103 31.30 3.09 8.11
C ARG A 103 32.62 3.68 7.62
N ARG A 104 32.92 3.61 6.31
CA ARG A 104 34.21 4.05 5.76
C ARG A 104 34.36 5.57 5.59
N GLY A 105 33.29 6.35 5.70
CA GLY A 105 33.34 7.82 5.62
C GLY A 105 33.83 8.37 4.25
N PRO A 106 33.59 9.66 3.94
CA PRO A 106 34.05 10.27 2.69
C PRO A 106 35.48 10.82 2.84
N ASN A 107 36.48 9.99 2.60
CA ASN A 107 37.85 10.38 2.22
C ASN A 107 38.46 9.12 1.59
N HIS A 108 38.88 9.08 0.34
CA HIS A 108 39.95 9.88 -0.24
C HIS A 108 39.76 10.00 -1.76
N TYR A 109 39.72 11.24 -2.26
CA TYR A 109 40.14 11.57 -3.62
C TYR A 109 41.17 12.70 -3.49
N PHE A 110 42.42 12.29 -3.30
CA PHE A 110 43.63 13.01 -3.70
C PHE A 110 44.56 11.98 -4.34
#